data_AF-A0A1X4I5Q3-F1
#
_entry.id   AF-A0A1X4I5Q3-F1
#
_cell.length_a   1.000
_cell.length_b   1.000
_cell.length_c   1.000
_cell.angle_alpha   90.00
_cell.angle_beta   90.00
_cell.angle_gamma   90.00
#
_symmetry.space_group_name_H-M   'P 1'
#
loop_
_entity.id
_entity.type
_entity.pdbx_description
1 polymer ?
#
loop_
_entity_poly.entity_id
_entity_poly.type
_entity_poly.pdbx_seq_one_letter_code
_entity_poly.pdbx_strand_id
1 'polypeptide(L)'
;MAVAGLLQMSYEALESKEPVSTWDEFREELYADPALNVRRGDTLRARKLAAGQGRPRLTSVQRGPNRAEQWGYRHVLRRGLKVIARLPGTMAGTARGAGTSTAATTAALLEALSSRHREDGSAALALIRTHTGVIHWYELTPRPAPAAPDPVQGPPYALAAAGGLLEAAEFVAYCAYQHHARFHNRRFLWEWFPELLPDALPPLRI
;
A
#
# COMPACT_ATOMS: atom_id res chain seq x y z
N MET A 1 15.76 -9.94 2.37
CA MET A 1 15.25 -8.72 3.04
C MET A 1 13.78 -8.60 2.71
N ALA A 2 12.94 -8.52 3.74
CA ALA A 2 11.50 -8.29 3.60
C ALA A 2 11.18 -6.85 4.06
N VAL A 3 10.22 -6.22 3.39
CA VAL A 3 9.71 -4.90 3.74
C VAL A 3 8.18 -4.97 3.73
N ALA A 4 7.56 -4.52 4.82
CA ALA A 4 6.13 -4.25 4.90
C ALA A 4 5.92 -2.74 4.84
N GLY A 5 4.90 -2.29 4.10
CA GLY A 5 4.43 -0.91 4.11
C GLY A 5 3.10 -0.83 4.84
N LEU A 6 2.85 0.28 5.52
CA LEU A 6 1.61 0.54 6.24
C LEU A 6 1.15 1.98 6.03
N LEU A 7 -0.15 2.18 6.19
CA LEU A 7 -0.78 3.48 6.34
C LEU A 7 -1.45 3.51 7.72
N GLN A 8 -1.07 4.46 8.55
CA GLN A 8 -1.65 4.67 9.87
C GLN A 8 -2.59 5.87 9.81
N MET A 9 -3.79 5.73 10.37
CA MET A 9 -4.80 6.79 10.46
C MET A 9 -5.69 6.57 11.69
N SER A 10 -6.31 7.63 12.18
CA SER A 10 -7.32 7.53 13.25
C SER A 10 -8.64 6.96 12.73
N TYR A 11 -9.48 6.47 13.63
CA TYR A 11 -10.85 6.08 13.27
C TYR A 11 -11.65 7.25 12.70
N GLU A 12 -11.51 8.45 13.26
CA GLU A 12 -12.14 9.67 12.75
C GLU A 12 -11.75 9.96 11.29
N ALA A 13 -10.45 9.87 10.96
CA ALA A 13 -9.97 10.06 9.59
C ALA A 13 -10.55 9.00 8.65
N LEU A 14 -10.67 7.75 9.11
CA LEU A 14 -11.29 6.68 8.32
C LEU A 14 -12.80 6.90 8.13
N GLU A 15 -13.52 7.30 9.18
CA GLU A 15 -14.96 7.57 9.17
C GLU A 15 -15.34 8.76 8.28
N SER A 16 -14.45 9.76 8.17
CA SER A 16 -14.61 10.89 7.25
C SER A 16 -14.69 10.46 5.77
N LYS A 17 -14.11 9.30 5.44
CA LYS A 17 -13.91 8.74 4.08
C LYS A 17 -13.04 9.58 3.16
N GLU A 18 -12.56 10.75 3.57
CA GLU A 18 -11.72 11.59 2.72
C GLU A 18 -10.48 10.87 2.18
N PRO A 19 -9.76 10.02 2.95
CA PRO A 19 -8.60 9.29 2.43
C PRO A 19 -9.00 8.27 1.35
N VAL A 20 -10.16 7.62 1.53
CA VAL A 20 -10.72 6.67 0.57
C VAL A 20 -11.11 7.42 -0.71
N SER A 21 -11.88 8.50 -0.58
CA SER A 21 -12.32 9.32 -1.70
C SER A 21 -11.15 9.90 -2.48
N THR A 22 -10.12 10.41 -1.80
CA THR A 22 -8.90 10.94 -2.44
C THR A 22 -8.18 9.87 -3.25
N TRP A 23 -8.08 8.64 -2.73
CA TRP A 23 -7.49 7.53 -3.46
C TRP A 23 -8.36 7.08 -4.64
N ASP A 24 -9.68 7.04 -4.47
CA ASP A 24 -10.62 6.68 -5.52
C ASP A 24 -10.64 7.71 -6.65
N GLU A 25 -10.57 9.00 -6.35
CA GLU A 25 -10.39 10.07 -7.35
C GLU A 25 -9.13 9.86 -8.17
N PHE A 26 -8.00 9.55 -7.52
CA PHE A 26 -6.78 9.19 -8.23
C PHE A 26 -7.01 7.99 -9.17
N ARG A 27 -7.73 6.95 -8.74
CA ARG A 27 -8.04 5.80 -9.60
C ARG A 27 -8.93 6.20 -10.78
N GLU A 28 -9.93 7.04 -10.55
CA GLU A 28 -10.82 7.54 -11.59
C GLU A 28 -10.07 8.35 -12.65
N GLU A 29 -9.09 9.17 -12.26
CA GLU A 29 -8.19 9.84 -13.20
C GLU A 29 -7.40 8.85 -14.07
N LEU A 30 -6.95 7.73 -13.51
CA LEU A 30 -6.24 6.70 -14.29
C LEU A 30 -7.14 6.01 -15.30
N TYR A 31 -8.42 5.78 -14.96
CA TYR A 31 -9.38 5.19 -15.88
C TYR A 31 -9.76 6.14 -17.02
N ALA A 32 -9.77 7.44 -16.74
CA ALA A 32 -10.06 8.47 -17.73
C ALA A 32 -8.88 8.76 -18.68
N ASP A 33 -7.66 8.33 -18.34
CA ASP A 33 -6.46 8.57 -19.14
C ASP A 33 -6.37 7.60 -20.35
N PRO A 34 -6.58 8.07 -21.60
CA PRO A 34 -6.57 7.20 -22.77
C PRO A 34 -5.17 6.65 -23.10
N ALA A 35 -4.10 7.21 -22.53
CA ALA A 35 -2.75 6.71 -22.71
C ALA A 35 -2.50 5.45 -21.86
N LEU A 36 -3.28 5.25 -20.79
CA LEU A 36 -3.17 4.13 -19.87
C LEU A 36 -4.21 3.06 -20.19
N ASN A 37 -3.82 1.78 -20.21
CA ASN A 37 -4.79 0.67 -20.25
C ASN A 37 -5.04 0.17 -18.83
N VAL A 38 -5.74 0.99 -18.05
CA VAL A 38 -6.19 0.70 -16.69
C VAL A 38 -7.72 0.78 -16.70
N ARG A 39 -8.41 -0.31 -16.36
CA ARG A 39 -9.88 -0.35 -16.32
C ARG A 39 -10.41 -0.26 -14.90
N ARG A 40 -11.66 0.18 -14.76
CA ARG A 40 -12.41 0.08 -13.50
C ARG A 40 -12.34 -1.35 -12.97
N GLY A 41 -11.93 -1.49 -11.71
CA GLY A 41 -11.74 -2.77 -11.03
C GLY A 41 -10.37 -3.44 -11.21
N ASP A 42 -9.49 -2.93 -12.08
CA ASP A 42 -8.12 -3.44 -12.16
C ASP A 42 -7.38 -3.12 -10.84
N THR A 43 -6.68 -4.10 -10.26
CA THR A 43 -5.80 -3.87 -9.10
C THR A 43 -4.48 -3.26 -9.55
N LEU A 44 -4.10 -2.12 -8.98
CA LEU A 44 -2.82 -1.45 -9.20
C LEU A 44 -1.73 -2.15 -8.39
N ARG A 45 -1.04 -3.10 -9.02
CA ARG A 45 0.09 -3.81 -8.39
C ARG A 45 1.37 -3.01 -8.59
N ALA A 46 1.93 -2.46 -7.51
CA ALA A 46 3.10 -1.58 -7.56
C ALA A 46 4.28 -2.22 -8.31
N ARG A 47 4.52 -3.52 -8.07
CA ARG A 47 5.55 -4.30 -8.78
C ARG A 47 5.35 -4.34 -10.29
N LYS A 48 4.11 -4.49 -10.77
CA LYS A 48 3.78 -4.53 -12.21
C LYS A 48 3.96 -3.14 -12.82
N LEU A 49 3.41 -2.12 -12.18
CA LEU A 49 3.53 -0.72 -12.62
C LEU A 49 5.01 -0.29 -12.73
N ALA A 50 5.83 -0.61 -11.73
CA ALA A 50 7.27 -0.37 -11.75
C ALA A 50 7.99 -1.11 -12.88
N ALA A 51 7.52 -2.30 -13.26
CA ALA A 51 8.03 -3.02 -14.41
C ALA A 51 7.61 -2.40 -15.75
N GLY A 52 6.82 -1.33 -15.74
CA GLY A 52 6.22 -0.76 -16.95
C GLY A 52 5.09 -1.62 -17.51
N GLN A 53 4.47 -2.43 -16.65
CA GLN A 53 3.39 -3.33 -17.03
C GLN A 53 2.06 -2.79 -16.50
N GLY A 54 1.05 -2.84 -17.36
CA GLY A 54 -0.35 -2.69 -16.96
C GLY A 54 -1.15 -3.93 -17.34
N ARG A 55 -2.43 -3.73 -17.64
CA ARG A 55 -3.25 -4.79 -18.22
C ARG A 55 -2.80 -5.07 -19.67
N PRO A 56 -2.76 -6.34 -20.12
CA PRO A 56 -2.55 -6.65 -21.53
C PRO A 56 -3.66 -5.99 -22.39
N ARG A 57 -3.30 -5.16 -23.38
CA ARG A 57 -4.28 -4.71 -24.39
C ARG A 57 -4.53 -5.85 -25.37
N LEU A 58 -5.76 -6.04 -25.82
CA LEU A 58 -6.15 -7.09 -26.78
C LEU A 58 -5.26 -7.11 -28.03
N THR A 59 -4.86 -5.93 -28.53
CA THR A 59 -3.96 -5.76 -29.68
C THR A 59 -2.48 -5.88 -29.32
N SER A 60 -2.11 -5.63 -28.06
CA SER A 60 -0.73 -5.66 -27.54
C SER A 60 -0.32 -7.02 -26.96
N VAL A 61 -1.24 -7.99 -26.81
CA VAL A 61 -0.91 -9.32 -26.23
C VAL A 61 0.26 -9.98 -26.97
N GLN A 62 0.41 -9.72 -28.27
CA GLN A 62 1.52 -10.23 -29.08
C GLN A 62 2.82 -9.41 -29.02
N ARG A 63 2.80 -8.15 -28.58
CA ARG A 63 3.96 -7.23 -28.64
C ARG A 63 4.40 -6.62 -27.30
N GLY A 64 3.65 -6.84 -26.23
CA GLY A 64 3.91 -6.21 -24.92
C GLY A 64 3.73 -4.68 -24.95
N PRO A 65 3.87 -4.00 -23.79
CA PRO A 65 3.78 -2.55 -23.74
C PRO A 65 4.99 -1.89 -24.41
N ASN A 66 4.73 -0.90 -25.27
CA ASN A 66 5.74 -0.06 -25.90
C ASN A 66 6.42 0.87 -24.87
N ARG A 67 7.46 1.60 -25.29
CA ARG A 67 8.25 2.44 -24.38
C ARG A 67 7.40 3.53 -23.70
N ALA A 68 6.51 4.20 -24.46
CA ALA A 68 5.65 5.26 -23.92
C ALA A 68 4.65 4.69 -22.89
N GLU A 69 4.07 3.53 -23.16
CA GLU A 69 3.17 2.82 -22.23
C GLU A 69 3.92 2.42 -20.94
N GLN A 70 5.13 1.87 -21.07
CA GLN A 70 5.97 1.53 -19.92
C GLN A 70 6.27 2.76 -19.05
N TRP A 71 6.55 3.90 -19.67
CA TRP A 71 6.73 5.17 -18.97
C TRP A 71 5.44 5.61 -18.26
N GLY A 72 4.29 5.52 -18.94
CA GLY A 72 2.98 5.79 -18.36
C GLY A 72 2.73 4.98 -17.09
N TYR A 73 2.91 3.65 -17.14
CA TYR A 73 2.71 2.79 -15.97
C TYR A 73 3.69 3.08 -14.81
N ARG A 74 4.95 3.39 -15.10
CA ARG A 74 5.89 3.83 -14.06
C ARG A 74 5.46 5.16 -13.45
N HIS A 75 4.89 6.06 -14.26
CA HIS A 75 4.39 7.34 -13.79
C HIS A 75 3.15 7.19 -12.89
N VAL A 76 2.31 6.16 -13.10
CA VAL A 76 1.21 5.83 -12.18
C VAL A 76 1.73 5.59 -10.77
N LEU A 77 2.79 4.80 -10.62
CA LEU A 77 3.42 4.55 -9.31
C LEU A 77 3.89 5.86 -8.65
N ARG A 78 4.56 6.73 -9.41
CA ARG A 78 5.00 8.04 -8.91
C ARG A 78 3.84 8.95 -8.50
N ARG A 79 2.76 8.99 -9.30
CA ARG A 79 1.54 9.77 -8.99
C ARG A 79 0.87 9.24 -7.73
N GLY A 80 0.72 7.92 -7.61
CA GLY A 80 0.15 7.30 -6.41
C GLY A 80 0.91 7.63 -5.13
N LEU A 81 2.25 7.63 -5.15
CA LEU A 81 3.03 8.08 -3.98
C LEU A 81 2.78 9.55 -3.62
N LYS A 82 2.65 10.44 -4.61
CA LYS A 82 2.30 11.85 -4.37
C LYS A 82 0.90 12.02 -3.78
N VAL A 83 -0.04 11.18 -4.17
CA VAL A 83 -1.40 11.13 -3.59
C VAL A 83 -1.31 10.64 -2.15
N ILE A 84 -0.58 9.56 -1.90
CA ILE A 84 -0.35 9.00 -0.55
C ILE A 84 0.22 10.04 0.40
N ALA A 85 1.20 10.83 -0.06
CA ALA A 85 1.80 11.91 0.72
C ALA A 85 0.81 12.99 1.17
N ARG A 86 -0.36 13.06 0.53
CA ARG A 86 -1.39 14.08 0.76
C ARG A 86 -2.70 13.47 1.27
N LEU A 87 -2.72 12.17 1.57
CA LEU A 87 -3.92 11.53 2.11
C LEU A 87 -4.28 12.17 3.47
N PRO A 88 -5.49 12.71 3.63
CA PRO A 88 -5.90 13.34 4.88
C PRO A 88 -5.75 12.39 6.08
N GLY A 89 -5.27 12.91 7.21
CA GLY A 89 -5.15 12.15 8.47
C GLY A 89 -4.34 10.85 8.39
N THR A 90 -3.49 10.70 7.36
CA THR A 90 -2.78 9.45 7.07
C THR A 90 -1.27 9.63 7.17
N MET A 91 -0.59 8.70 7.83
CA MET A 91 0.87 8.62 7.90
C MET A 91 1.35 7.33 7.24
N ALA A 92 2.28 7.45 6.29
CA ALA A 92 2.94 6.28 5.69
C ALA A 92 4.04 5.76 6.62
N GLY A 93 4.19 4.45 6.71
CA GLY A 93 5.24 3.81 7.50
C GLY A 93 5.73 2.52 6.86
N THR A 94 6.85 2.00 7.38
CA THR A 94 7.41 0.73 6.91
C THR A 94 8.00 -0.09 8.05
N ALA A 95 8.11 -1.39 7.83
CA ALA A 95 8.88 -2.31 8.66
C ALA A 95 9.85 -3.10 7.81
N ARG A 96 11.06 -3.32 8.31
CA ARG A 96 12.13 -4.01 7.60
C ARG A 96 12.64 -5.17 8.43
N GLY A 97 12.54 -6.37 7.86
CA GLY A 97 13.13 -7.59 8.42
C GLY A 97 14.34 -8.05 7.61
N ALA A 98 15.50 -8.10 8.27
CA ALA A 98 16.73 -8.62 7.68
C ALA A 98 16.80 -10.15 7.83
N GLY A 99 17.00 -10.87 6.73
CA GLY A 99 17.05 -12.35 6.75
C GLY A 99 15.70 -13.05 7.01
N THR A 100 14.61 -12.30 7.24
CA THR A 100 13.29 -12.86 7.53
C THR A 100 12.42 -13.02 6.28
N SER A 101 11.39 -13.87 6.40
CA SER A 101 10.31 -13.95 5.41
C SER A 101 9.35 -12.76 5.56
N THR A 102 8.57 -12.47 4.52
CA THR A 102 7.50 -11.45 4.58
C THR A 102 6.50 -11.76 5.69
N ALA A 103 6.11 -13.03 5.86
CA ALA A 103 5.18 -13.44 6.90
C ALA A 103 5.73 -13.16 8.31
N ALA A 104 7.00 -13.50 8.56
CA ALA A 104 7.65 -13.22 9.83
C ALA A 104 7.77 -11.71 10.10
N THR A 105 8.14 -10.92 9.08
CA THR A 105 8.19 -9.45 9.21
C THR A 105 6.82 -8.84 9.51
N THR A 106 5.76 -9.34 8.88
CA THR A 106 4.39 -8.89 9.16
C THR A 106 3.93 -9.27 10.56
N ALA A 107 4.21 -10.50 11.02
CA ALA A 107 3.87 -10.93 12.37
C ALA A 107 4.53 -10.06 13.44
N ALA A 108 5.84 -9.86 13.34
CA ALA A 108 6.58 -9.03 14.28
C ALA A 108 6.20 -7.54 14.19
N LEU A 109 5.80 -7.04 13.00
CA LEU A 109 5.20 -5.71 12.88
C LEU A 109 3.90 -5.61 13.69
N LEU A 110 3.01 -6.60 13.60
CA LEU A 110 1.77 -6.60 14.40
C LEU A 110 2.07 -6.63 15.90
N GLU A 111 3.02 -7.45 16.34
CA GLU A 111 3.44 -7.51 17.74
C GLU A 111 4.00 -6.17 18.23
N ALA A 112 4.82 -5.50 17.41
CA ALA A 112 5.36 -4.18 17.73
C ALA A 112 4.27 -3.11 17.83
N LEU A 113 3.31 -3.11 16.90
CA LEU A 113 2.19 -2.16 16.92
C LEU A 113 1.26 -2.41 18.13
N SER A 114 0.91 -3.68 18.39
CA SER A 114 0.14 -4.07 19.57
C SER A 114 0.82 -3.65 20.87
N SER A 115 2.15 -3.83 20.97
CA SER A 115 2.91 -3.42 22.15
C SER A 115 2.85 -1.91 22.38
N ARG A 116 2.96 -1.11 21.31
CA ARG A 116 2.84 0.36 21.39
C ARG A 116 1.44 0.79 21.83
N HIS A 117 0.40 0.28 21.20
CA HIS A 117 -0.98 0.63 21.56
C HIS A 117 -1.30 0.29 23.01
N ARG A 118 -0.76 -0.83 23.53
CA ARG A 118 -0.84 -1.17 24.94
C ARG A 118 -0.14 -0.16 25.84
N GLU A 119 1.08 0.25 25.52
CA GLU A 119 1.84 1.25 26.28
C GLU A 119 1.11 2.60 26.31
N ASP A 120 0.46 2.95 25.20
CA ASP A 120 -0.33 4.18 25.05
C ASP A 120 -1.76 4.07 25.63
N GLY A 121 -2.17 2.89 26.13
CA GLY A 121 -3.54 2.65 26.62
C GLY A 121 -4.63 2.80 25.55
N SER A 122 -4.28 2.58 24.28
CA SER A 122 -5.15 2.73 23.12
C SER A 122 -5.50 1.38 22.47
N ALA A 123 -6.55 1.37 21.64
CA ALA A 123 -6.95 0.21 20.85
C ALA A 123 -6.90 0.54 19.37
N ALA A 124 -6.53 -0.45 18.55
CA ALA A 124 -6.43 -0.30 17.10
C ALA A 124 -6.72 -1.62 16.37
N LEU A 125 -7.13 -1.49 15.11
CA LEU A 125 -7.30 -2.59 14.17
C LEU A 125 -6.24 -2.52 13.07
N ALA A 126 -5.75 -3.67 12.64
CA ALA A 126 -4.87 -3.78 11.48
C ALA A 126 -5.52 -4.62 10.38
N LEU A 127 -5.52 -4.10 9.16
CA LEU A 127 -5.91 -4.84 7.96
C LEU A 127 -4.64 -5.20 7.18
N ILE A 128 -4.52 -6.47 6.80
CA ILE A 128 -3.33 -6.98 6.13
C ILE A 128 -3.72 -7.69 4.85
N ARG A 129 -3.11 -7.28 3.73
CA ARG A 129 -3.13 -8.05 2.49
C ARG A 129 -1.93 -8.99 2.46
N THR A 130 -2.17 -10.28 2.52
CA THR A 130 -1.11 -11.29 2.44
C THR A 130 -0.61 -11.46 0.99
N HIS A 131 0.47 -12.22 0.82
CA HIS A 131 1.02 -12.53 -0.50
C HIS A 131 0.05 -13.30 -1.42
N THR A 132 -0.93 -14.01 -0.85
CA THR A 132 -2.01 -14.69 -1.60
C THR A 132 -3.12 -13.73 -2.04
N GLY A 133 -3.09 -12.46 -1.60
CA GLY A 133 -4.11 -11.47 -1.88
C GLY A 133 -5.30 -11.48 -0.91
N VAL A 134 -5.32 -12.43 0.03
CA VAL A 134 -6.35 -12.51 1.07
C VAL A 134 -6.14 -11.39 2.10
N ILE A 135 -7.24 -10.74 2.48
CA ILE A 135 -7.28 -9.69 3.49
C ILE A 135 -7.62 -10.32 4.83
N HIS A 136 -6.82 -10.03 5.85
CA HIS A 136 -7.05 -10.45 7.23
C HIS A 136 -7.18 -9.24 8.15
N TRP A 137 -8.03 -9.38 9.17
CA TRP A 137 -8.23 -8.41 10.23
C TRP A 137 -7.53 -8.88 11.50
N TYR A 138 -6.91 -7.94 12.19
CA TYR A 138 -6.29 -8.17 13.47
C TYR A 138 -6.69 -7.09 14.45
N GLU A 139 -7.12 -7.51 15.62
CA GLU A 139 -7.18 -6.63 16.78
C GLU A 139 -5.78 -6.49 17.38
N LEU A 140 -5.33 -5.25 17.54
CA LEU A 140 -4.07 -4.93 18.19
C LEU A 140 -4.27 -4.86 19.72
N THR A 141 -4.68 -5.99 20.29
CA THR A 141 -4.78 -6.24 21.74
C THR A 141 -3.44 -6.80 22.26
N PRO A 142 -3.23 -7.01 23.59
CA PRO A 142 -1.95 -7.45 24.16
C PRO A 142 -1.31 -8.70 23.54
N ARG A 143 -2.09 -9.50 22.80
CA ARG A 143 -1.59 -10.44 21.80
C ARG A 143 -2.39 -10.21 20.52
N PRO A 144 -1.77 -9.82 19.38
CA PRO A 144 -2.50 -9.65 18.13
C PRO A 144 -3.31 -10.90 17.81
N ALA A 145 -4.63 -10.76 17.73
CA ALA A 145 -5.53 -11.87 17.48
C ALA A 145 -6.22 -11.67 16.13
N PRO A 146 -6.38 -12.73 15.32
CA PRO A 146 -7.26 -12.67 14.16
C PRO A 146 -8.65 -12.24 14.62
N ALA A 147 -9.15 -11.15 14.05
CA ALA A 147 -10.50 -10.70 14.28
C ALA A 147 -11.39 -11.24 13.15
N ALA A 148 -12.58 -11.70 13.52
CA ALA A 148 -13.65 -11.78 12.53
C ALA A 148 -13.99 -10.33 12.13
N PRO A 149 -14.36 -10.06 10.87
CA PRO A 149 -15.04 -8.82 10.55
C PRO A 149 -16.38 -8.81 11.32
N ASP A 150 -16.41 -8.20 12.51
CA ASP A 150 -17.60 -8.14 13.35
C ASP A 150 -18.59 -7.11 12.78
N PRO A 151 -19.84 -7.51 12.44
CA PRO A 151 -20.87 -6.58 11.99
C PRO A 151 -21.35 -5.59 13.08
N VAL A 152 -21.06 -5.84 14.36
CA VAL A 152 -21.74 -5.19 15.51
C VAL A 152 -20.97 -4.01 16.10
N GLN A 153 -19.64 -3.92 15.96
CA GLN A 153 -18.85 -2.75 16.43
C GLN A 153 -18.90 -1.54 15.47
N GLY A 154 -20.04 -1.36 14.83
CA GLY A 154 -20.24 -0.43 13.73
C GLY A 154 -19.72 -1.05 12.43
N PRO A 155 -20.44 -0.92 11.30
CA PRO A 155 -19.81 -1.21 10.04
C PRO A 155 -18.60 -0.26 9.97
N PRO A 156 -17.63 -0.54 9.12
CA PRO A 156 -17.49 0.55 8.19
C PRO A 156 -17.24 0.01 6.80
N TYR A 157 -18.06 0.48 5.87
CA TYR A 157 -17.51 0.89 4.57
C TYR A 157 -16.62 -0.17 3.90
N ALA A 158 -17.26 -1.31 3.59
CA ALA A 158 -16.92 -2.34 2.61
C ALA A 158 -15.42 -2.65 2.39
N LEU A 159 -15.05 -3.93 2.49
CA LEU A 159 -13.78 -4.51 1.98
C LEU A 159 -13.23 -3.88 0.68
N ALA A 160 -14.10 -3.36 -0.19
CA ALA A 160 -13.74 -2.57 -1.38
C ALA A 160 -13.00 -1.25 -1.08
N ALA A 161 -13.50 -0.40 -0.17
CA ALA A 161 -12.87 0.87 0.20
C ALA A 161 -11.53 0.66 0.93
N ALA A 162 -11.49 -0.30 1.86
CA ALA A 162 -10.24 -0.75 2.48
C ALA A 162 -9.27 -1.38 1.46
N GLY A 163 -9.79 -1.99 0.40
CA GLY A 163 -9.01 -2.58 -0.69
C GLY A 163 -8.16 -1.56 -1.44
N GLY A 164 -8.66 -0.33 -1.60
CA GLY A 164 -7.93 0.79 -2.20
C GLY A 164 -6.75 1.25 -1.32
N LEU A 165 -6.99 1.47 -0.02
CA LEU A 165 -5.92 1.86 0.90
C LEU A 165 -4.84 0.77 1.09
N LEU A 166 -5.22 -0.51 1.03
CA LEU A 166 -4.24 -1.61 1.02
C LEU A 166 -3.38 -1.63 -0.27
N GLU A 167 -3.93 -1.17 -1.38
CA GLU A 167 -3.18 -0.98 -2.62
C GLU A 167 -2.21 0.21 -2.51
N ALA A 168 -2.65 1.31 -1.89
CA ALA A 168 -1.78 2.44 -1.56
C ALA A 168 -0.62 2.01 -0.64
N ALA A 169 -0.89 1.20 0.39
CA ALA A 169 0.16 0.62 1.24
C ALA A 169 1.16 -0.27 0.45
N GLU A 170 0.71 -0.95 -0.63
CA GLU A 170 1.59 -1.71 -1.52
C GLU A 170 2.58 -0.79 -2.28
N PHE A 171 2.17 0.43 -2.64
CA PHE A 171 3.05 1.42 -3.27
C PHE A 171 4.16 1.84 -2.31
N VAL A 172 3.80 2.12 -1.04
CA VAL A 172 4.74 2.44 0.04
C VAL A 172 5.73 1.29 0.23
N ALA A 173 5.22 0.06 0.40
CA ALA A 173 6.03 -1.14 0.62
C ALA A 173 7.04 -1.38 -0.51
N TYR A 174 6.57 -1.32 -1.76
CA TYR A 174 7.42 -1.60 -2.91
C TYR A 174 8.50 -0.53 -3.10
N CYS A 175 8.18 0.75 -2.90
CA CYS A 175 9.15 1.82 -3.08
C CYS A 175 10.20 1.83 -1.98
N ALA A 176 9.79 1.58 -0.72
CA ALA A 176 10.74 1.39 0.38
C ALA A 176 11.64 0.16 0.15
N TYR A 177 11.09 -0.94 -0.34
CA TYR A 177 11.87 -2.12 -0.72
C TYR A 177 12.92 -1.77 -1.79
N GLN A 178 12.55 -1.04 -2.84
CA GLN A 178 13.49 -0.67 -3.90
C GLN A 178 14.54 0.34 -3.45
N HIS A 179 14.16 1.29 -2.58
CA HIS A 179 15.09 2.22 -1.94
C HIS A 179 16.17 1.50 -1.14
N HIS A 180 15.81 0.45 -0.40
CA HIS A 180 16.76 -0.33 0.40
C HIS A 180 17.52 -1.39 -0.38
N ALA A 181 16.84 -2.11 -1.29
CA ALA A 181 17.45 -3.23 -2.02
C ALA A 181 18.35 -2.77 -3.17
N ARG A 182 18.14 -1.55 -3.68
CA ARG A 182 18.97 -0.92 -4.72
C ARG A 182 19.20 -1.80 -5.95
N PHE A 183 18.16 -2.47 -6.46
CA PHE A 183 18.30 -3.24 -7.70
C PHE A 183 18.60 -2.33 -8.89
N HIS A 184 19.64 -2.64 -9.65
CA HIS A 184 20.14 -1.81 -10.76
C HIS A 184 19.09 -1.54 -11.85
N ASN A 185 18.30 -2.55 -12.24
CA ASN A 185 17.21 -2.41 -13.21
C ASN A 185 16.01 -1.60 -12.70
N ARG A 186 16.07 -1.11 -11.46
CA ARG A 186 15.10 -0.24 -10.79
C ARG A 186 15.75 1.02 -10.20
N ARG A 187 16.91 1.42 -10.72
CA ARG A 187 17.64 2.62 -10.27
C ARG A 187 16.79 3.89 -10.18
N PHE A 188 15.84 4.06 -11.10
CA PHE A 188 14.94 5.21 -11.11
C PHE A 188 14.03 5.30 -9.88
N LEU A 189 13.81 4.22 -9.12
CA LEU A 189 12.98 4.20 -7.91
C LEU A 189 13.76 4.49 -6.61
N TRP A 190 15.08 4.49 -6.67
CA TRP A 190 15.91 4.44 -5.47
C TRP A 190 15.69 5.63 -4.54
N GLU A 191 15.42 6.81 -5.08
CA GLU A 191 15.21 8.03 -4.29
C GLU A 191 13.73 8.38 -4.11
N TRP A 192 12.81 7.69 -4.81
CA TRP A 192 11.39 8.06 -4.77
C TRP A 192 10.77 7.94 -3.39
N PHE A 193 11.18 6.97 -2.58
CA PHE A 193 10.61 6.79 -1.25
C PHE A 193 10.87 8.00 -0.33
N PRO A 194 12.14 8.38 -0.03
CA PRO A 194 12.41 9.58 0.77
C PRO A 194 12.05 10.90 0.06
N GLU A 195 12.06 10.95 -1.28
CA GLU A 195 11.69 12.16 -2.04
C GLU A 195 10.18 12.44 -1.97
N LEU A 196 9.34 11.42 -2.14
CA LEU A 196 7.90 11.58 -2.32
C LEU A 196 7.11 11.36 -1.03
N LEU A 197 7.70 10.70 -0.04
CA LEU A 197 7.12 10.51 1.29
C LEU A 197 8.10 11.00 2.36
N PRO A 198 8.45 12.31 2.37
CA PRO A 198 9.42 12.85 3.31
C PRO A 198 8.96 12.74 4.77
N ASP A 199 7.65 12.78 5.00
CA ASP A 199 7.02 12.70 6.31
C ASP A 199 6.69 11.25 6.73
N ALA A 200 7.19 10.25 5.99
CA ALA A 200 7.00 8.85 6.36
C ALA A 200 7.65 8.55 7.72
N LEU A 201 6.96 7.75 8.53
CA LEU A 201 7.48 7.26 9.79
C LEU A 201 8.80 6.51 9.58
N PRO A 202 9.78 6.67 10.50
CA PRO A 202 11.01 5.89 10.46
C PRO A 202 10.71 4.38 10.37
N PRO A 203 11.51 3.62 9.59
CA PRO A 203 11.27 2.20 9.42
C PRO A 203 11.41 1.46 10.75
N LEU A 204 10.39 0.68 11.11
CA LEU A 204 10.47 -0.28 12.20
C LEU A 204 11.49 -1.35 11.84
N ARG A 205 12.50 -1.52 12.68
CA ARG A 205 13.51 -2.58 12.52
C ARG A 205 13.00 -3.82 13.25
N ILE A 206 12.82 -4.88 12.46
CA ILE A 206 12.35 -6.20 12.88
C ILE A 206 13.50 -7.19 12.73
#